data_AF-A0A519S1Z6-F1
#
_entry.id   AF-A0A519S1Z6-F1
#
_cell.length_a   1.000
_cell.length_b   1.000
_cell.length_c   1.000
_cell.angle_alpha   90.00
_cell.angle_beta   90.00
_cell.angle_gamma   90.00
#
_symmetry.space_group_name_H-M   'P 1'
#
loop_
_entity.id
_entity.type
_entity.pdbx_description
1 polymer ?
#
loop_
_entity_poly.entity_id
_entity_poly.type
_entity_poly.pdbx_seq_one_letter_code
_entity_poly.pdbx_strand_id
1 'polypeptide(L)'
;MRNISLTTAGRLAPALVLAGLLAACGKKDEAKQAGPPPATPVAVYKVQAEKVVSTDAYPATVIPLNEVQLLAEVTGYLTDIYVQDGQQVTKGQKLYAIDRTRYAAAVDQGRAQLQVA
;
A
#
# COMPACT_ATOMS: atom_id res chain seq x y z
N MET A 1 64.78 -47.67 -7.65
CA MET A 1 65.87 -48.32 -6.89
C MET A 1 65.25 -49.47 -6.10
N ARG A 2 65.65 -50.75 -6.19
CA ARG A 2 66.67 -51.48 -6.99
C ARG A 2 66.08 -52.87 -7.34
N ASN A 3 66.42 -53.40 -8.52
CA ASN A 3 66.82 -54.78 -8.91
C ASN A 3 66.29 -56.02 -8.12
N ILE A 4 66.23 -57.27 -8.63
CA ILE A 4 66.93 -58.03 -9.70
C ILE A 4 66.06 -59.29 -10.02
N SER A 5 66.22 -60.16 -11.03
CA SER A 5 67.07 -60.36 -12.24
C SER A 5 66.16 -60.97 -13.33
N LEU A 6 66.21 -60.60 -14.61
CA LEU A 6 67.16 -61.04 -15.65
C LEU A 6 67.52 -62.54 -15.73
N THR A 7 67.21 -63.15 -16.90
CA THR A 7 67.87 -64.31 -17.56
C THR A 7 67.79 -65.68 -16.86
N THR A 8 67.64 -66.83 -17.54
CA THR A 8 68.27 -67.23 -18.82
C THR A 8 67.53 -68.39 -19.54
N ALA A 9 67.76 -68.52 -20.86
CA ALA A 9 67.72 -69.77 -21.66
C ALA A 9 66.40 -70.57 -21.85
N GLY A 10 65.77 -70.34 -23.03
CA GLY A 10 65.72 -71.38 -24.07
C GLY A 10 64.61 -72.44 -24.04
N ARG A 11 63.87 -72.53 -25.17
CA ARG A 11 62.95 -73.62 -25.58
C ARG A 11 61.60 -73.72 -24.82
N LEU A 12 60.72 -72.73 -25.00
CA LEU A 12 59.26 -72.89 -24.78
C LEU A 12 58.43 -72.00 -25.73
N ALA A 13 58.76 -72.05 -27.02
CA ALA A 13 58.16 -71.22 -28.07
C ALA A 13 56.64 -71.40 -28.36
N PRO A 14 55.95 -72.53 -28.06
CA PRO A 14 54.51 -72.62 -28.33
C PRO A 14 53.62 -72.12 -27.17
N ALA A 15 54.17 -71.95 -25.95
CA ALA A 15 53.37 -71.59 -24.78
C ALA A 15 52.95 -70.11 -24.74
N LEU A 16 53.74 -69.22 -25.36
CA LEU A 16 53.52 -67.77 -25.33
C LEU A 16 52.31 -67.33 -26.19
N VAL A 17 52.02 -68.06 -27.27
CA VAL A 17 50.91 -67.75 -28.18
C VAL A 17 49.56 -68.01 -27.52
N LEU A 18 49.44 -69.11 -26.76
CA LEU A 18 48.18 -69.47 -26.09
C LEU A 18 47.84 -68.51 -24.94
N ALA A 19 48.84 -67.98 -24.23
CA ALA A 19 48.65 -66.93 -23.24
C ALA A 19 48.16 -65.59 -23.84
N GLY A 20 48.56 -65.28 -25.08
CA GLY A 20 48.11 -64.08 -25.80
C GLY A 20 46.61 -64.07 -26.10
N LEU A 21 46.00 -65.23 -26.39
CA LEU A 21 44.56 -65.31 -26.65
C LEU A 21 43.71 -65.04 -25.39
N LEU A 22 44.17 -65.40 -24.19
CA LEU A 22 43.44 -65.10 -22.96
C LEU A 22 43.51 -63.60 -22.58
N ALA A 23 44.58 -62.89 -22.95
CA ALA A 23 44.69 -61.46 -22.72
C ALA A 23 43.78 -60.61 -23.63
N ALA A 24 43.32 -61.16 -24.77
CA ALA A 24 42.47 -60.47 -25.73
C ALA A 24 41.00 -60.33 -25.29
N CYS A 25 40.54 -61.15 -24.35
CA CYS A 25 39.15 -61.13 -23.84
C CYS A 25 38.93 -60.17 -22.65
N GLY A 26 39.89 -59.27 -22.40
CA GLY A 26 39.94 -58.40 -21.21
C GLY A 26 39.51 -56.94 -21.40
N LYS A 27 39.09 -56.52 -22.61
CA LYS A 27 38.60 -55.14 -22.83
C LYS A 27 37.15 -54.99 -22.35
N LYS A 28 37.02 -54.70 -21.06
CA LYS A 28 35.79 -54.15 -20.47
C LYS A 28 35.84 -52.63 -20.64
N ASP A 29 35.31 -52.12 -21.75
CA ASP A 29 35.14 -50.68 -21.94
C ASP A 29 34.19 -50.14 -20.85
N GLU A 30 34.72 -49.41 -19.89
CA GLU A 30 33.94 -48.70 -18.88
C GLU A 30 33.21 -47.53 -19.55
N ALA A 31 32.00 -47.80 -20.04
CA ALA A 31 31.04 -46.77 -20.37
C ALA A 31 30.75 -45.94 -19.12
N LYS A 32 31.40 -44.78 -18.99
CA LYS A 32 31.13 -43.82 -17.91
C LYS A 32 29.67 -43.41 -17.96
N GLN A 33 28.91 -43.93 -16.99
CA GLN A 33 27.52 -43.57 -16.79
C GLN A 33 27.46 -42.08 -16.47
N ALA A 34 26.89 -41.29 -17.38
CA ALA A 34 26.73 -39.86 -17.17
C ALA A 34 25.81 -39.65 -15.96
N GLY A 35 26.34 -39.03 -14.90
CA GLY A 35 25.54 -38.64 -13.75
C GLY A 35 24.47 -37.62 -14.12
N PRO A 36 23.45 -37.41 -13.27
CA PRO A 36 22.45 -36.37 -13.49
C PRO A 36 23.12 -35.01 -13.76
N PRO A 37 22.58 -34.19 -14.68
CA PRO A 37 23.15 -32.88 -14.97
C PRO A 37 23.24 -32.03 -13.69
N PRO A 38 24.31 -31.23 -13.52
CA PRO A 38 24.52 -30.45 -12.30
C PRO A 38 23.35 -29.48 -12.10
N ALA A 39 22.85 -29.41 -10.86
CA ALA A 39 21.72 -28.55 -10.53
C ALA A 39 22.06 -27.08 -10.77
N THR A 40 21.36 -26.44 -11.71
CA THR A 40 21.53 -25.01 -12.01
C THR A 40 21.14 -24.18 -10.78
N PRO A 41 22.04 -23.36 -10.23
CA PRO A 41 21.72 -22.55 -9.05
C PRO A 41 20.68 -21.48 -9.41
N VAL A 42 19.56 -21.48 -8.70
CA VAL A 42 18.49 -20.48 -8.81
C VAL A 42 18.49 -19.56 -7.59
N ALA A 43 18.28 -18.27 -7.81
CA ALA A 43 18.14 -17.32 -6.72
C ALA A 43 16.80 -17.54 -6.00
N VAL A 44 16.86 -17.77 -4.69
CA VAL A 44 15.67 -17.92 -3.83
C VAL A 44 15.76 -16.99 -2.63
N TYR A 45 14.62 -16.48 -2.20
CA TYR A 45 14.48 -15.68 -0.98
C TYR A 45 13.54 -16.41 -0.01
N LYS A 46 13.87 -16.38 1.28
CA LYS A 46 12.97 -16.88 2.33
C LYS A 46 11.99 -15.77 2.67
N VAL A 47 10.69 -16.03 2.50
CA VAL A 47 9.63 -15.11 2.95
C VAL A 47 9.38 -15.32 4.45
N GLN A 48 9.10 -14.24 5.19
CA GLN A 48 8.67 -14.31 6.59
C GLN A 48 7.22 -13.84 6.66
N ALA A 49 6.41 -14.50 7.49
CA ALA A 49 5.02 -14.08 7.71
C ALA A 49 4.98 -12.93 8.72
N GLU A 50 4.70 -11.72 8.22
CA GLU A 50 4.52 -10.52 9.03
C GLU A 50 3.04 -10.07 8.98
N LYS A 51 2.54 -9.49 10.08
CA LYS A 51 1.20 -8.88 10.11
C LYS A 51 1.23 -7.53 9.40
N VAL A 52 1.01 -7.55 8.08
CA VAL A 52 0.77 -6.34 7.30
C VAL A 52 -0.65 -5.82 7.60
N VAL A 53 -0.74 -4.60 8.14
CA VAL A 53 -2.01 -3.89 8.29
C VAL A 53 -2.18 -2.98 7.07
N SER A 54 -3.16 -3.28 6.22
CA SER A 54 -3.57 -2.34 5.17
C SER A 54 -4.47 -1.28 5.78
N THR A 55 -4.26 -0.01 5.41
CA THR A 55 -5.13 1.10 5.81
C THR A 55 -5.60 1.81 4.56
N ASP A 56 -6.91 1.78 4.34
CA ASP A 56 -7.54 2.42 3.19
C ASP A 56 -7.83 3.88 3.53
N ALA A 57 -7.27 4.80 2.73
CA ALA A 57 -7.46 6.24 2.90
C ALA A 57 -8.56 6.72 1.94
N TYR A 58 -9.66 7.25 2.51
CA TYR A 58 -10.77 7.82 1.74
C TYR A 58 -10.79 9.34 1.92
N PRO A 59 -10.87 10.14 0.83
CA PRO A 59 -11.07 11.57 0.94
C PRO A 59 -12.46 11.87 1.50
N ALA A 60 -12.55 12.77 2.47
CA ALA A 60 -13.79 13.21 3.07
C ALA A 60 -13.77 14.73 3.27
N THR A 61 -14.94 15.36 3.12
CA THR A 61 -15.12 16.80 3.36
C THR A 61 -15.71 17.01 4.74
N VAL A 62 -15.11 17.88 5.55
CA VAL A 62 -15.67 18.29 6.84
C VAL A 62 -16.73 19.35 6.59
N ILE A 63 -17.93 19.15 7.15
CA ILE A 63 -19.05 20.10 7.12
C ILE A 63 -19.34 20.62 8.54
N PRO A 64 -19.83 21.86 8.70
CA PRO A 64 -20.29 22.34 10.00
C PRO A 64 -21.50 21.53 10.50
N LEU A 65 -21.55 21.27 11.81
CA LEU A 65 -22.67 20.54 12.43
C LEU A 65 -23.99 21.34 12.34
N ASN A 66 -23.90 22.67 12.41
CA ASN A 66 -25.02 23.59 12.23
C ASN A 66 -24.55 24.74 11.34
N GLU A 67 -25.27 24.98 10.26
CA GLU A 67 -25.09 26.13 9.37
C GLU A 67 -26.42 26.87 9.28
N VAL A 68 -26.39 28.20 9.44
CA VAL A 68 -27.59 29.04 9.39
C VAL A 68 -27.28 30.26 8.56
N GLN A 69 -28.01 30.42 7.45
CA GLN A 69 -27.98 31.65 6.67
C GLN A 69 -28.89 32.68 7.34
N LEU A 70 -28.37 33.89 7.54
CA LEU A 70 -29.12 34.99 8.14
C LEU A 70 -29.75 35.84 7.04
N LEU A 71 -31.08 35.91 7.03
CA LEU A 71 -31.85 36.75 6.12
C LEU A 71 -32.69 37.75 6.93
N ALA A 72 -32.94 38.92 6.37
CA ALA A 72 -33.85 39.88 6.98
C ALA A 72 -35.30 39.43 6.76
N GLU A 73 -36.06 39.28 7.84
CA GLU A 73 -37.50 38.96 7.80
C GLU A 73 -38.35 40.13 7.27
N VAL A 74 -37.80 41.35 7.28
CA VAL A 74 -38.51 42.60 6.96
C VAL A 74 -37.66 43.51 6.07
N THR A 75 -38.31 44.18 5.12
CA THR A 75 -37.66 45.08 4.16
C THR A 75 -37.40 46.46 4.76
N GLY A 76 -36.14 46.84 4.90
CA GLY A 76 -35.77 48.19 5.32
C GLY A 76 -34.29 48.50 5.14
N TYR A 77 -33.89 49.73 5.45
CA TYR A 77 -32.50 50.14 5.45
C TYR A 77 -31.82 49.71 6.75
N LEU A 78 -30.56 49.28 6.67
CA LEU A 78 -29.73 49.05 7.86
C LEU A 78 -29.37 50.40 8.51
N THR A 79 -29.63 50.50 9.81
CA THR A 79 -29.23 51.64 10.65
C THR A 79 -27.84 51.42 11.24
N ASP A 80 -27.59 50.23 11.80
CA ASP A 80 -26.36 49.88 12.51
C ASP A 80 -25.93 48.42 12.21
N ILE A 81 -24.62 48.18 12.30
CA ILE A 81 -23.99 46.86 12.31
C ILE A 81 -23.28 46.70 13.67
N TYR A 82 -23.56 45.61 14.39
CA TYR A 82 -23.07 45.36 15.76
C TYR A 82 -22.08 44.19 15.86
N VAL A 83 -21.73 43.58 14.73
CA VAL A 83 -20.86 42.40 14.63
C VAL A 83 -19.75 42.65 13.63
N GLN A 84 -18.55 42.13 13.91
CA GLN A 84 -17.39 42.15 13.02
C GLN A 84 -17.22 40.80 12.31
N ASP A 85 -16.60 40.80 11.13
CA ASP A 85 -16.36 39.58 10.35
C ASP A 85 -15.52 38.57 11.15
N GLY A 86 -15.97 37.32 11.20
CA GLY A 86 -15.33 36.24 11.97
C GLY A 86 -15.54 36.32 13.50
N GLN A 87 -16.29 37.30 14.01
CA GLN A 87 -16.60 37.38 15.44
C GLN A 87 -17.52 36.23 15.90
N GLN A 88 -17.20 35.62 17.04
CA GLN A 88 -18.11 34.67 17.69
C GLN A 88 -19.32 35.39 18.30
N VAL A 89 -20.51 34.88 18.03
CA VAL A 89 -21.78 35.46 18.50
C VAL A 89 -22.67 34.41 19.15
N THR A 90 -23.51 34.84 20.10
CA THR A 90 -24.43 33.95 20.83
C THR A 90 -25.87 34.09 20.34
N LYS A 91 -26.69 33.05 20.57
CA LYS A 91 -28.11 33.06 20.20
C LYS A 91 -28.83 34.22 20.89
N GLY A 92 -29.53 35.04 20.11
CA GLY A 92 -30.26 36.21 20.59
C GLY A 92 -29.43 37.50 20.68
N GLN A 93 -28.13 37.46 20.37
CA GLN A 93 -27.32 38.66 20.21
C GLN A 93 -27.83 39.49 19.02
N LYS A 94 -27.94 40.82 19.20
CA LYS A 94 -28.25 41.73 18.10
C LYS A 94 -27.04 41.83 17.17
N LEU A 95 -27.23 41.48 15.90
CA LEU A 95 -26.19 41.55 14.86
C LEU A 95 -26.34 42.81 14.00
N TYR A 96 -27.58 43.16 13.66
CA TYR A 96 -27.94 44.27 12.78
C TYR A 96 -29.14 45.02 13.35
N ALA A 97 -29.27 46.32 13.06
CA ALA A 97 -30.52 47.06 13.22
C ALA A 97 -31.04 47.51 11.85
N ILE A 98 -32.33 47.28 11.62
CA ILE A 98 -33.09 47.83 10.49
C ILE A 98 -33.85 49.07 11.01
N ASP A 99 -34.06 50.07 10.16
CA ASP A 99 -34.85 51.26 10.50
C ASP A 99 -36.28 50.86 10.92
N ARG A 100 -36.62 51.18 12.16
CA ARG A 100 -37.90 50.84 12.78
C ARG A 100 -38.97 51.91 12.60
N THR A 101 -38.67 53.07 12.01
CA THR A 101 -39.58 54.23 11.98
C THR A 101 -40.94 53.90 11.36
N ARG A 102 -40.94 53.23 10.19
CA ARG A 102 -42.18 52.78 9.52
C ARG A 102 -42.91 51.68 10.30
N TYR A 103 -42.17 50.76 10.91
CA TYR A 103 -42.73 49.64 11.66
C TYR A 103 -43.34 50.08 13.00
N ALA A 104 -42.71 51.03 13.69
CA ALA A 104 -43.24 51.64 14.91
C ALA A 104 -44.55 52.38 14.63
N ALA A 105 -44.59 53.22 13.59
CA ALA A 105 -45.81 53.93 13.19
C ALA A 105 -46.97 52.97 12.85
N ALA A 106 -46.70 51.86 12.16
CA ALA A 106 -47.70 50.84 11.86
C ALA A 106 -48.22 50.11 13.12
N VAL A 107 -47.33 49.81 14.08
CA VAL A 107 -47.69 49.22 15.38
C VAL A 107 -48.55 50.18 16.20
N ASP A 108 -48.19 51.47 16.24
CA ASP A 108 -48.95 52.47 17.00
C ASP A 108 -50.31 52.78 16.36
N GLN A 109 -50.40 52.77 15.02
CA GLN A 109 -51.68 52.80 14.31
C GLN A 109 -52.58 51.61 14.66
N GLY A 110 -52.02 50.40 14.68
CA GLY A 110 -52.76 49.19 15.10
C GLY A 110 -53.24 49.26 16.55
N ARG A 111 -52.40 49.75 17.46
CA ARG A 111 -52.77 49.97 18.87
C ARG A 111 -53.90 50.99 19.02
N ALA A 112 -53.85 52.09 18.29
CA ALA A 112 -54.92 53.10 18.31
C ALA A 112 -56.25 52.51 17.80
N GLN A 113 -56.23 51.69 16.76
CA GLN A 113 -57.43 51.00 16.27
C GLN A 113 -58.05 50.07 17.32
N LEU A 114 -57.23 49.34 18.09
CA LEU A 114 -57.68 48.47 19.18
C LEU A 114 -58.19 49.24 20.43
N GLN A 115 -57.89 50.54 20.54
CA GLN A 115 -58.38 51.40 21.63
C GLN A 115 -59.69 52.15 21.28
N VAL A 116 -60.05 52.17 20.00
CA VAL A 116 -61.27 52.82 19.48
C VAL A 116 -62.42 51.81 19.27
N ALA A 117 -62.12 50.51 19.32
CA ALA A 117 -63.07 49.39 19.26
C ALA A 117 -63.52 48.93 20.65
#